data_AF-A0A497KJF7-F1
#
_entry.id   AF-A0A497KJF7-F1
#
_cell.length_a   1.000
_cell.length_b   1.000
_cell.length_c   1.000
_cell.angle_alpha   90.00
_cell.angle_beta   90.00
_cell.angle_gamma   90.00
#
_symmetry.space_group_name_H-M   'P 1'
#
loop_
_entity.id
_entity.type
_entity.pdbx_description
1 polymer ?
#
loop_
_entity_poly.entity_id
_entity_poly.type
_entity_poly.pdbx_seq_one_letter_code
_entity_poly.pdbx_strand_id
1 'polypeptide(L)' 'MKIKLLFPGLFQIKLPLPDNPLGYVNLYLIEDGEKLALIDAGFHVKNMFEELGFQISEAVLI' A
#
# COMPACT_ATOMS: atom_id res chain seq x y z
N MET A 1 -2.37 -8.27 3.54
CA MET A 1 -1.44 -7.84 4.61
C MET A 1 -1.99 -6.53 5.18
N LYS A 2 -1.79 -6.20 6.47
CA LYS A 2 -2.36 -4.95 7.01
C LYS A 2 -1.45 -3.76 6.69
N ILE A 3 -2.03 -2.64 6.25
CA ILE A 3 -1.30 -1.37 6.09
C ILE A 3 -0.66 -0.93 7.42
N LYS A 4 0.53 -0.32 7.38
CA LYS A 4 1.30 0.04 8.57
C LYS A 4 1.66 1.53 8.59
N LEU A 5 1.31 2.25 9.66
CA LEU A 5 1.82 3.60 9.93
C LEU A 5 3.32 3.54 10.27
N LEU A 6 4.15 4.32 9.58
CA LEU A 6 5.58 4.44 9.85
C LEU A 6 5.92 5.75 10.57
N PHE A 7 5.31 6.85 10.14
CA PHE A 7 5.40 8.19 10.72
C PHE A 7 4.03 8.88 10.60
N PRO A 8 3.75 9.96 11.34
CA PRO A 8 2.53 10.75 11.12
C PRO A 8 2.39 11.12 9.64
N GLY A 9 1.26 10.72 9.03
CA GLY A 9 0.98 10.95 7.61
C GLY A 9 1.76 10.07 6.62
N LEU A 10 2.53 9.07 7.06
CA LEU A 10 3.23 8.12 6.17
C LEU A 10 2.89 6.67 6.52
N PHE A 11 2.27 5.99 5.56
CA PHE A 11 1.87 4.59 5.67
C PHE A 11 2.62 3.73 4.65
N GLN A 12 2.95 2.50 5.06
CA GLN A 12 3.50 1.46 4.20
C GLN A 12 2.44 0.42 3.87
N ILE A 13 2.29 0.15 2.58
CA ILE A 13 1.48 -0.92 2.00
C ILE A 13 2.44 -1.98 1.49
N LYS A 14 2.24 -3.24 1.88
CA LYS A 14 2.99 -4.38 1.33
C LYS A 14 2.09 -5.18 0.43
N LEU A 15 2.47 -5.25 -0.85
CA LEU A 15 1.78 -6.07 -1.84
C LEU A 15 2.63 -7.29 -2.18
N PRO A 16 2.07 -8.51 -2.17
CA PRO A 16 2.82 -9.72 -2.45
C PRO A 16 3.34 -9.73 -3.89
N LEU A 17 4.60 -10.14 -4.06
CA LEU A 17 5.20 -10.41 -5.36
C LEU A 17 5.35 -11.93 -5.55
N PRO A 18 4.48 -12.58 -6.33
CA PRO A 18 4.59 -14.01 -6.58
C PRO A 18 5.90 -14.32 -7.30
N ASP A 19 6.53 -15.42 -6.93
CA ASP A 19 7.75 -15.95 -7.56
C ASP A 19 8.92 -14.95 -7.62
N ASN A 20 8.93 -13.97 -6.70
CA ASN A 20 10.00 -12.98 -6.58
C ASN A 20 10.78 -13.17 -5.26
N PRO A 21 12.13 -13.14 -5.28
CA PRO A 21 12.94 -13.36 -4.07
C PRO A 21 12.74 -12.32 -2.97
N LEU A 22 12.23 -11.13 -3.29
CA LEU A 22 11.88 -10.11 -2.29
C LEU A 22 10.57 -10.42 -1.56
N GLY A 23 9.70 -11.24 -2.14
CA GLY A 23 8.40 -11.66 -1.60
C GLY A 23 7.30 -10.58 -1.60
N TYR A 24 7.65 -9.30 -1.52
CA TYR A 24 6.71 -8.18 -1.57
C TYR A 24 7.35 -6.91 -2.14
N VAL A 25 6.50 -6.03 -2.68
CA VAL A 25 6.84 -4.65 -3.01
C VAL A 25 6.28 -3.73 -1.92
N ASN A 26 7.06 -2.72 -1.54
CA ASN A 26 6.60 -1.67 -0.64
C ASN A 26 6.03 -0.52 -1.48
N LEU A 27 4.80 -0.15 -1.21
CA LEU A 27 4.21 1.11 -1.65
C LEU A 27 4.06 2.00 -0.42
N TYR A 28 3.93 3.30 -0.66
CA TYR A 28 3.75 4.27 0.40
C TYR A 28 2.58 5.20 0.13
N LEU A 29 1.78 5.44 1.15
CA LEU A 29 0.72 6.44 1.12
C LEU A 29 1.15 7.60 2.00
N ILE A 30 1.14 8.80 1.44
CA ILE A 30 1.34 10.05 2.17
C ILE A 30 -0.02 10.71 2.33
N GLU A 31 -0.35 11.12 3.55
CA GLU A 31 -1.54 11.87 3.92
C GLU A 31 -1.14 13.23 4.50
N ASP A 32 -1.83 14.30 4.09
CA ASP A 32 -1.69 15.64 4.66
C ASP A 32 -2.94 16.14 5.41
N GLY A 33 -3.94 15.26 5.62
CA GLY A 33 -5.21 15.53 6.28
C GLY A 33 -6.36 15.91 5.32
N GLU A 34 -6.05 16.27 4.07
CA GLU A 34 -7.06 16.54 3.04
C GLU A 34 -6.90 15.65 1.81
N LYS A 35 -5.67 15.23 1.52
CA LYS A 35 -5.31 14.52 0.31
C LYS A 35 -4.41 13.34 0.60
N LEU A 36 -4.43 12.42 -0.35
CA LEU A 36 -3.60 11.23 -0.36
C LEU A 36 -2.71 11.25 -1.60
N ALA A 37 -1.44 10.95 -1.42
CA ALA A 37 -0.50 10.69 -2.50
C ALA A 37 0.03 9.26 -2.37
N LEU A 38 -0.14 8.47 -3.43
CA LEU A 38 0.42 7.12 -3.51
C LEU A 38 1.78 7.18 -4.23
N ILE A 39 2.81 6.63 -3.59
CA ILE A 39 4.13 6.38 -4.16
C ILE A 39 4.17 4.93 -4.60
N ASP A 40 4.51 4.74 -5.88
CA ASP A 40 4.45 3.48 -6.63
C ASP A 40 3.05 2.86 -6.73
N ALA A 41 2.87 1.94 -7.67
CA ALA A 41 1.58 1.28 -7.92
C ALA A 41 1.71 -0.26 -7.98
N GLY A 42 2.89 -0.80 -7.67
CA GLY A 42 3.16 -2.23 -7.78
C GLY A 42 3.26 -2.70 -9.23
N PHE A 43 2.75 -3.91 -9.49
CA PHE A 43 2.89 -4.63 -10.75
C PHE A 43 1.55 -5.19 -11.22
N HIS A 44 1.44 -5.48 -12.52
CA HIS A 44 0.24 -6.12 -13.07
C HIS A 44 0.26 -7.64 -12.82
N VAL A 45 -0.07 -8.05 -11.60
CA VAL A 45 -0.20 -9.45 -11.19
C VAL A 45 -1.56 -9.70 -10.55
N LYS A 46 -1.96 -10.97 -10.54
CA LYS A 46 -3.29 -11.39 -10.07
C LYS A 46 -3.59 -10.86 -8.67
N ASN A 47 -4.78 -10.28 -8.49
CA ASN A 47 -5.34 -9.77 -7.23
C ASN A 47 -4.61 -8.56 -6.61
N MET A 48 -3.57 -8.01 -7.23
CA MET A 48 -2.79 -6.93 -6.61
C MET A 48 -3.56 -5.61 -6.56
N PHE A 49 -4.34 -5.30 -7.60
CA PHE A 49 -5.13 -4.08 -7.65
C PHE A 49 -6.21 -4.08 -6.57
N GLU A 50 -6.89 -5.22 -6.39
CA GLU A 50 -7.91 -5.41 -5.36
C GLU A 50 -7.30 -5.34 -3.95
N GLU A 51 -6.14 -5.97 -3.73
CA GLU A 51 -5.43 -5.90 -2.44
C GLU A 51 -4.97 -4.47 -2.12
N LEU A 52 -4.48 -3.72 -3.11
CA LEU A 52 -4.13 -2.31 -2.95
C LEU A 52 -5.36 -1.47 -2.55
N GLY A 53 -6.48 -1.67 -3.26
CA GLY A 53 -7.73 -0.99 -2.95
C GLY A 53 -8.22 -1.28 -1.52
N PHE A 54 -8.16 -2.54 -1.10
CA PHE A 54 -8.51 -2.95 0.27
C PHE A 54 -7.61 -2.27 1.30
N GLN A 55 -6.29 -2.32 1.12
CA GLN A 55 -5.35 -1.72 2.08
C GLN A 55 -5.45 -0.19 2.14
N ILE A 56 -5.70 0.50 1.02
CA ILE A 56 -5.97 1.95 1.04
C ILE A 56 -7.26 2.24 1.79
N SER A 57 -8.32 1.45 1.60
CA SER A 57 -9.58 1.66 2.31
C SER A 57 -9.45 1.50 3.84
N GLU A 58 -8.56 0.60 4.30
CA GLU A 58 -8.22 0.50 5.72
C GLU A 58 -7.46 1.73 6.24
N ALA A 59 -6.67 2.41 5.40
CA ALA A 59 -5.90 3.60 5.79
C ALA A 59 -6.80 4.81 6.09
N VAL A 60 -7.82 5.01 5.25
CA VAL A 60 -8.74 6.17 5.29
C VAL A 60 -9.80 6.03 6.40
N LEU A 61 -9.87 4.87 7.05
CA LEU A 61 -10.80 4.59 8.16
C LEU A 61 -10.14 4.75 9.55
N ILE A 62 -8.87 5.12 9.63
CA ILE A 62 -8.09 5.33 10.87
C ILE A 62 -8.03 6.83 11.16
#